data_AF-A0A316MVS4-F1
#
_entry.id   AF-A0A316MVS4-F1
#
_cell.length_a   1.000
_cell.length_b   1.000
_cell.length_c   1.000
_cell.angle_alpha   90.00
_cell.angle_beta   90.00
_cell.angle_gamma   90.00
#
_symmetry.space_group_name_H-M   'P 1'
#
loop_
_entity.id
_entity.type
_entity.pdbx_description
1 polymer ?
#
loop_
_entity_poly.entity_id
_entity_poly.type
_entity_poly.pdbx_seq_one_letter_code
_entity_poly.pdbx_strand_id
1 'polypeptide(L)'
;MSDSLRYKIVLWMVWAQIALLPIVILMINVTESGVMWRWNLISWLMIGGYVLGLLALPVSRGLEKPKLLRWWLRIDFWFSLIPAILILPLLFYCGRHFIVAEDGDYVLYESRGIMMAAPHYRLGKKEGLFIRGLSRGIRLYDYGNRKVDCFKVDTLKGCMYGVEHGESPAAWVIPIDSARYHRHTNDINAFIDSLYHAQPLLSQKSYGTFVFPDNFAEINYEGGEIMYEDSITYNIDFLGNDSLSVMVFNNNFTRLSFPKDSTINLSPKDVRTFVQSLERRYGKEWIKLVNS
;
A
#
# COMPACT_ATOMS: atom_id res chain seq x y z
N MET A 1 52.43 9.39 20.92
CA MET A 1 51.16 10.05 21.30
C MET A 1 49.91 9.38 20.70
N SER A 2 50.06 8.18 20.11
CA SER A 2 48.97 7.30 19.63
C SER A 2 48.29 6.48 20.74
N ASP A 3 48.78 6.55 21.98
CA ASP A 3 48.36 5.67 23.07
C ASP A 3 47.27 6.23 24.00
N SER A 4 46.84 7.48 23.81
CA SER A 4 45.74 8.01 24.63
C SER A 4 44.44 7.25 24.34
N LEU A 5 43.72 6.88 25.41
CA LEU A 5 42.44 6.17 25.32
C LEU A 5 41.43 6.93 24.43
N ARG A 6 41.43 8.26 24.50
CA ARG A 6 40.61 9.13 23.64
C ARG A 6 40.98 9.02 22.16
N TYR A 7 42.26 8.94 21.82
CA TYR A 7 42.70 8.73 20.43
C TYR A 7 42.27 7.37 19.91
N LYS A 8 42.38 6.31 20.73
CA LYS A 8 41.90 4.97 20.39
C LYS A 8 40.39 4.97 20.14
N ILE A 9 39.60 5.61 21.00
CA ILE A 9 38.13 5.74 20.83
C ILE A 9 37.80 6.42 19.49
N VAL A 10 38.44 7.55 19.16
CA VAL A 10 38.20 8.26 17.89
C VAL A 10 38.54 7.38 16.69
N LEU A 11 39.65 6.65 16.76
CA LEU A 11 40.06 5.73 15.70
C LEU A 11 39.03 4.60 15.52
N TRP A 12 38.53 4.03 16.63
CA TRP A 12 37.49 3.01 16.61
C TRP A 12 36.18 3.52 16.03
N MET A 13 35.75 4.74 16.35
CA MET A 13 34.55 5.35 15.77
C MET A 13 34.65 5.45 14.25
N VAL A 14 35.79 5.90 13.73
CA VAL A 14 36.05 6.01 12.29
C VAL A 14 36.03 4.64 11.61
N TRP A 15 36.73 3.64 12.18
CA TRP A 15 36.76 2.30 11.61
C TRP A 15 35.40 1.60 11.66
N ALA A 16 34.65 1.76 12.76
CA ALA A 16 33.29 1.22 12.89
C ALA A 16 32.37 1.80 11.81
N GLN A 17 32.47 3.10 11.54
CA GLN A 17 31.67 3.74 10.50
C GLN A 17 32.04 3.27 9.09
N ILE A 18 33.35 3.13 8.80
CA ILE A 18 33.81 2.55 7.52
C ILE A 18 33.31 1.11 7.36
N ALA A 19 33.33 0.31 8.42
CA ALA A 19 32.86 -1.08 8.41
C ALA A 19 31.34 -1.19 8.26
N LEU A 20 30.57 -0.23 8.78
CA LEU A 20 29.10 -0.20 8.65
C LEU A 20 28.64 0.01 7.20
N LEU A 21 29.40 0.75 6.40
CA LEU A 21 29.04 1.12 5.03
C LEU A 21 28.83 -0.11 4.10
N PRO A 22 29.77 -1.07 3.98
CA PRO A 22 29.54 -2.28 3.18
C PRO A 22 28.46 -3.19 3.77
N ILE A 23 28.29 -3.22 5.10
CA ILE A 23 27.21 -3.99 5.75
C ILE A 23 25.86 -3.43 5.32
N VAL A 24 25.68 -2.11 5.37
CA VAL A 24 24.43 -1.47 4.93
C VAL A 24 24.19 -1.68 3.43
N ILE A 25 25.20 -1.54 2.57
CA ILE A 25 25.06 -1.78 1.13
C ILE A 25 24.62 -3.23 0.86
N LEU A 26 25.27 -4.20 1.51
CA LEU A 26 24.91 -5.61 1.39
C LEU A 26 23.47 -5.83 1.86
N MET A 27 23.07 -5.23 2.98
CA MET A 27 21.70 -5.33 3.46
C MET A 27 20.70 -4.71 2.49
N ILE A 28 20.95 -3.52 1.93
CA ILE A 28 20.04 -2.90 0.95
C ILE A 28 19.84 -3.82 -0.27
N ASN A 29 20.93 -4.39 -0.79
CA ASN A 29 20.88 -5.29 -1.95
C ASN A 29 20.18 -6.62 -1.66
N VAL A 30 20.37 -7.18 -0.47
CA VAL A 30 19.76 -8.47 -0.08
C VAL A 30 18.28 -8.30 0.31
N THR A 31 17.86 -7.10 0.72
CA THR A 31 16.52 -6.89 1.33
C THR A 31 15.53 -6.12 0.45
N GLU A 32 15.84 -5.95 -0.83
CA GLU A 32 15.02 -5.22 -1.81
C GLU A 32 14.42 -3.92 -1.21
N SER A 33 15.26 -3.10 -0.59
CA SER A 33 14.91 -1.74 -0.14
C SER A 33 13.78 -1.57 0.89
N GLY A 34 13.49 -2.53 1.78
CA GLY A 34 12.62 -2.19 2.94
C GLY A 34 11.85 -3.33 3.61
N VAL A 35 12.09 -4.56 3.20
CA VAL A 35 11.17 -5.66 3.48
C VAL A 35 11.27 -6.23 4.90
N MET A 36 12.11 -5.68 5.78
CA MET A 36 12.20 -6.12 7.18
C MET A 36 11.07 -5.52 8.04
N TRP A 37 10.06 -6.33 8.37
CA TRP A 37 8.98 -5.93 9.29
C TRP A 37 9.45 -5.74 10.73
N ARG A 38 10.59 -6.36 11.08
CA ARG A 38 11.17 -6.28 12.41
C ARG A 38 12.24 -5.18 12.49
N TRP A 39 11.94 -4.17 13.32
CA TRP A 39 12.88 -3.24 13.93
C TRP A 39 13.49 -2.15 13.06
N ASN A 40 13.25 -2.11 11.75
CA ASN A 40 13.84 -1.10 10.86
C ASN A 40 15.37 -1.05 10.97
N LEU A 41 16.01 -2.22 11.03
CA LEU A 41 17.42 -2.39 11.36
C LEU A 41 18.35 -1.59 10.44
N ILE A 42 18.06 -1.54 9.14
CA ILE A 42 18.85 -0.77 8.16
C ILE A 42 18.85 0.72 8.51
N SER A 43 17.69 1.28 8.85
CA SER A 43 17.63 2.68 9.28
C SER A 43 18.38 2.92 10.58
N TRP A 44 18.31 2.00 11.56
CA TRP A 44 19.08 2.15 12.80
C TRP A 44 20.59 2.07 12.57
N LEU A 45 21.05 1.19 11.67
CA LEU A 45 22.46 1.12 11.29
C LEU A 45 22.93 2.39 10.58
N MET A 46 22.11 2.95 9.69
CA MET A 46 22.37 4.24 9.04
C MET A 46 22.40 5.39 10.03
N ILE A 47 21.40 5.48 10.93
CA ILE A 47 21.35 6.48 12.00
C ILE A 47 22.58 6.36 12.90
N GLY A 48 22.94 5.14 13.31
CA GLY A 48 24.14 4.87 14.12
C GLY A 48 25.42 5.35 13.42
N GLY A 49 25.56 5.07 12.12
CA GLY A 49 26.68 5.56 11.31
C GLY A 49 26.76 7.09 11.27
N TYR A 50 25.64 7.78 11.04
CA TYR A 50 25.60 9.24 11.05
C TYR A 50 25.91 9.85 12.43
N VAL A 51 25.40 9.24 13.51
CA VAL A 51 25.70 9.68 14.88
C VAL A 51 27.20 9.54 15.17
N LEU A 52 27.83 8.44 14.73
CA LEU A 52 29.28 8.26 14.89
C LEU A 52 30.08 9.35 14.16
N GLY A 53 29.73 9.67 12.91
CA GLY A 53 30.42 10.71 12.13
C GLY A 53 30.22 12.13 12.70
N LEU A 54 29.04 12.42 13.25
CA LEU A 54 28.77 13.68 13.95
C LEU A 54 29.55 13.82 15.26
N LEU A 55 29.76 12.72 15.98
CA LEU A 55 30.45 12.72 17.28
C LEU A 55 31.98 12.58 17.17
N ALA A 56 32.50 11.96 16.11
CA ALA A 56 33.93 11.72 15.96
C ALA A 56 34.76 13.02 15.93
N LEU A 57 34.27 14.06 15.22
CA LEU A 57 34.94 15.36 15.15
C LEU A 57 35.02 16.08 16.52
N PRO A 58 33.92 16.29 17.28
CA PRO A 58 33.98 16.94 18.59
C PRO A 58 34.77 16.14 19.63
N VAL A 59 34.64 14.81 19.67
CA VAL A 59 35.38 13.95 20.61
C VAL A 59 36.89 14.04 20.39
N SER A 60 37.30 14.26 19.13
CA SER A 60 38.70 14.37 18.74
C SER A 60 39.36 15.74 18.98
N ARG A 61 38.63 16.75 19.49
CA ARG A 61 39.19 18.08 19.74
C ARG A 61 40.35 18.02 20.75
N GLY A 62 41.41 18.78 20.48
CA GLY A 62 42.61 18.85 21.33
C GLY A 62 43.59 17.67 21.18
N LEU A 63 43.29 16.68 20.33
CA LEU A 63 44.23 15.58 20.05
C LEU A 63 45.22 15.95 18.93
N GLU A 64 46.49 15.61 19.12
CA GLU A 64 47.47 15.57 18.04
C GLU A 64 47.10 14.45 17.05
N LYS A 65 46.90 14.84 15.79
CA LYS A 65 46.35 13.96 14.75
C LYS A 65 47.16 14.10 13.46
N PRO A 66 47.44 13.00 12.75
CA PRO A 66 48.05 13.08 11.43
C PRO A 66 47.13 13.83 10.45
N LYS A 67 47.73 14.46 9.42
CA LYS A 67 47.01 15.30 8.45
C LYS A 67 45.80 14.59 7.83
N LEU A 68 45.97 13.31 7.48
CA LEU A 68 44.92 12.48 6.86
C LEU A 68 43.70 12.31 7.78
N LEU A 69 43.92 11.94 9.06
CA LEU A 69 42.84 11.77 10.03
C LEU A 69 42.10 13.08 10.30
N ARG A 70 42.84 14.21 10.36
CA ARG A 70 42.23 15.53 10.54
C ARG A 70 41.34 15.92 9.36
N TRP A 71 41.75 15.57 8.14
CA TRP A 71 40.97 15.83 6.92
C TRP A 71 39.74 14.93 6.84
N TRP A 72 39.91 13.64 7.10
CA TRP A 72 38.82 12.66 7.13
C TRP A 72 37.69 13.06 8.09
N LEU A 73 38.03 13.39 9.34
CA LEU A 73 37.03 13.79 10.36
C LEU A 73 36.20 15.00 9.96
N ARG A 74 36.72 15.92 9.13
CA ARG A 74 35.96 17.07 8.64
C ARG A 74 34.99 16.66 7.55
N ILE A 75 35.44 15.84 6.60
CA ILE A 75 34.58 15.33 5.52
C ILE A 75 33.46 14.50 6.11
N ASP A 76 33.82 13.57 6.99
CA ASP A 76 32.90 12.65 7.63
C ASP A 76 31.81 13.37 8.43
N PHE A 77 32.17 14.43 9.15
CA PHE A 77 31.22 15.28 9.87
C PHE A 77 30.21 15.95 8.92
N TRP A 78 30.68 16.59 7.84
CA TRP A 78 29.79 17.25 6.88
C TRP A 78 28.94 16.25 6.09
N PHE A 79 29.53 15.12 5.71
CA PHE A 79 28.85 14.02 5.03
C PHE A 79 27.81 13.34 5.93
N SER A 80 27.94 13.43 7.26
CA SER A 80 26.93 12.96 8.20
C SER A 80 25.87 14.03 8.49
N LEU A 81 26.27 15.31 8.57
CA LEU A 81 25.39 16.42 8.88
C LEU A 81 24.40 16.74 7.76
N ILE A 82 24.86 16.76 6.51
CA ILE A 82 24.02 17.09 5.35
C ILE A 82 22.87 16.08 5.21
N PRO A 83 23.09 14.76 5.22
CA PRO A 83 22.01 13.78 5.26
C PRO A 83 21.19 13.81 6.53
N ALA A 84 21.80 14.07 7.70
CA ALA A 84 21.03 14.14 8.95
C ALA A 84 19.97 15.24 8.95
N ILE A 85 20.27 16.38 8.34
CA ILE A 85 19.35 17.52 8.26
C ILE A 85 18.36 17.37 7.08
N LEU A 86 18.86 16.99 5.91
CA LEU A 86 18.04 16.97 4.69
C LEU A 86 17.41 15.61 4.42
N ILE A 87 18.20 14.53 4.48
CA ILE A 87 17.81 13.21 3.99
C ILE A 87 17.05 12.41 5.06
N LEU A 88 17.38 12.54 6.34
CA LEU A 88 16.76 11.78 7.42
C LEU A 88 15.26 12.05 7.58
N PRO A 89 14.78 13.31 7.51
CA PRO A 89 13.34 13.59 7.42
C PRO A 89 12.71 12.98 6.16
N LEU A 90 13.37 13.11 5.01
CA LEU A 90 12.91 12.56 3.73
C LEU A 90 12.83 11.02 3.73
N LEU A 91 13.80 10.33 4.34
CA LEU A 91 13.82 8.87 4.52
C LEU A 91 12.77 8.38 5.52
N PHE A 92 12.42 9.20 6.52
CA PHE A 92 11.33 8.86 7.44
C PHE A 92 9.96 8.90 6.74
N TYR A 93 9.83 9.72 5.69
CA TYR A 93 8.62 9.86 4.87
C TYR A 93 8.59 8.93 3.64
N CYS A 94 9.72 8.61 3.02
CA CYS A 94 9.79 7.89 1.75
C CYS A 94 10.13 6.41 1.93
N GLY A 95 9.35 5.53 1.31
CA GLY A 95 9.68 4.10 1.20
C GLY A 95 9.47 3.28 2.48
N ARG A 96 8.92 3.89 3.54
CA ARG A 96 8.60 3.17 4.76
C ARG A 96 7.34 2.32 4.55
N HIS A 97 7.46 1.03 4.81
CA HIS A 97 6.32 0.14 4.94
C HIS A 97 5.74 0.32 6.34
N PHE A 98 4.53 0.89 6.44
CA PHE A 98 3.82 0.94 7.71
C PHE A 98 2.91 -0.27 7.79
N ILE A 99 3.07 -1.07 8.84
CA ILE A 99 2.15 -2.18 9.11
C ILE A 99 0.86 -1.56 9.65
N VAL A 100 -0.25 -1.78 8.94
CA VAL A 100 -1.56 -1.22 9.29
C VAL A 100 -2.40 -2.25 10.02
N ALA A 101 -2.29 -3.53 9.63
CA ALA A 101 -2.96 -4.62 10.32
C ALA A 101 -2.17 -5.94 10.18
N GLU A 102 -2.40 -6.86 11.12
CA GLU A 102 -1.79 -8.18 11.12
C GLU A 102 -2.83 -9.27 11.32
N ASP A 103 -2.66 -10.40 10.63
CA ASP A 103 -3.44 -11.61 10.84
C ASP A 103 -2.54 -12.85 10.72
N GLY A 104 -2.10 -13.36 11.88
CA GLY A 104 -1.17 -14.48 11.95
C GLY A 104 0.12 -14.23 11.16
N ASP A 105 0.36 -15.05 10.14
CA ASP A 105 1.51 -14.97 9.23
C ASP A 105 1.37 -13.88 8.15
N TYR A 106 0.25 -13.17 8.09
CA TYR A 106 0.01 -12.15 7.08
C TYR A 106 0.02 -10.75 7.69
N VAL A 107 0.46 -9.78 6.90
CA VAL A 107 0.47 -8.36 7.25
C VAL A 107 -0.12 -7.56 6.11
N LEU A 108 -0.97 -6.60 6.48
CA LEU A 108 -1.36 -5.53 5.58
C LEU A 108 -0.41 -4.36 5.85
N TYR A 109 0.37 -3.99 4.85
CA TYR A 109 1.30 -2.87 4.96
C TYR A 109 1.04 -1.86 3.86
N GLU A 110 1.21 -0.59 4.19
CA GLU A 110 1.12 0.50 3.23
C GLU A 110 2.50 0.97 2.84
N SER A 111 2.68 1.29 1.56
CA SER A 111 3.84 2.04 1.07
C SER A 111 3.42 3.45 0.70
N ARG A 112 4.14 4.45 1.22
CA ARG A 112 3.98 5.85 0.80
C ARG A 112 5.06 6.22 -0.21
N GLY A 113 4.62 6.77 -1.35
CA GLY A 113 5.51 7.31 -2.38
C GLY A 113 6.15 8.63 -1.96
N ILE A 114 7.15 9.06 -2.73
CA ILE A 114 7.74 10.40 -2.61
C ILE A 114 6.63 11.43 -2.92
N MET A 115 6.43 12.42 -2.04
CA MET A 115 5.43 13.51 -2.17
C MET A 115 3.95 13.08 -2.19
N MET A 116 3.40 12.71 -1.02
CA MET A 116 1.95 12.57 -0.77
C MET A 116 1.16 11.78 -1.83
N ALA A 117 1.78 10.78 -2.47
CA ALA A 117 1.04 9.83 -3.28
C ALA A 117 0.08 9.03 -2.38
N ALA A 118 -1.14 8.77 -2.86
CA ALA A 118 -2.13 7.98 -2.15
C ALA A 118 -1.51 6.65 -1.64
N PRO A 119 -1.77 6.24 -0.39
CA PRO A 119 -1.17 5.04 0.17
C PRO A 119 -1.59 3.80 -0.64
N HIS A 120 -0.61 3.00 -1.05
CA HIS A 120 -0.88 1.70 -1.64
C HIS A 120 -0.76 0.64 -0.57
N TYR A 121 -1.88 -0.01 -0.26
CA TYR A 121 -1.91 -1.15 0.64
C TYR A 121 -1.52 -2.41 -0.11
N ARG A 122 -0.61 -3.17 0.47
CA ARG A 122 -0.12 -4.43 -0.09
C ARG A 122 -0.24 -5.52 0.96
N LEU A 123 -0.59 -6.71 0.48
CA LEU A 123 -0.55 -7.89 1.30
C LEU A 123 0.87 -8.43 1.36
N GLY A 124 1.32 -8.78 2.56
CA GLY A 124 2.60 -9.39 2.80
C GLY A 124 2.47 -10.66 3.63
N LYS A 125 3.39 -11.60 3.44
CA LYS A 125 3.55 -12.76 4.31
C LYS A 125 4.83 -12.62 5.14
N LYS A 126 4.72 -12.84 6.44
CA LYS A 126 5.86 -12.90 7.38
C LYS A 126 6.68 -14.14 7.06
N GLU A 127 7.89 -13.94 6.53
CA GLU A 127 8.88 -14.99 6.26
C GLU A 127 10.15 -14.67 7.06
N GLY A 128 10.20 -15.20 8.29
CA GLY A 128 11.30 -14.91 9.22
C GLY A 128 11.38 -13.42 9.58
N LEU A 129 12.48 -12.77 9.20
CA LEU A 129 12.69 -11.33 9.41
C LEU A 129 12.06 -10.45 8.31
N PHE A 130 11.53 -11.06 7.24
CA PHE A 130 11.11 -10.36 6.02
C PHE A 130 9.60 -10.46 5.77
N ILE A 131 9.06 -9.50 5.02
CA ILE A 131 7.71 -9.52 4.46
C ILE A 131 7.79 -9.93 2.99
N ARG A 132 7.50 -11.17 2.65
CA ARG A 132 7.32 -11.48 1.24
C ARG A 132 6.09 -10.74 0.71
N GLY A 133 6.31 -9.73 -0.13
CA GLY A 133 5.24 -9.00 -0.81
C GLY A 133 4.46 -9.94 -1.72
N LEU A 134 3.14 -9.92 -1.59
CA LEU A 134 2.24 -10.63 -2.49
C LEU A 134 1.76 -9.67 -3.58
N SER A 135 1.45 -10.19 -4.76
CA SER A 135 1.06 -9.40 -5.94
C SER A 135 -0.28 -8.66 -5.77
N ARG A 136 -1.02 -8.96 -4.70
CA ARG A 136 -2.32 -8.36 -4.41
C ARG A 136 -2.15 -7.15 -3.49
N GLY A 137 -2.65 -6.03 -3.97
CA GLY A 137 -2.78 -4.79 -3.23
C GLY A 137 -4.22 -4.30 -3.25
N ILE A 138 -4.51 -3.35 -2.36
CA ILE A 138 -5.80 -2.69 -2.24
C ILE A 138 -5.56 -1.23 -2.54
N ARG A 139 -6.38 -0.65 -3.41
CA ARG A 139 -6.43 0.80 -3.58
C ARG A 139 -7.44 1.33 -2.58
N LEU A 140 -6.92 1.90 -1.50
CA LEU A 140 -7.73 2.69 -0.58
C LEU A 140 -7.37 4.15 -0.85
N TYR A 141 -8.36 4.94 -1.23
CA TYR A 141 -8.20 6.39 -1.33
C TYR A 141 -8.36 6.97 0.07
N ASP A 142 -7.29 7.60 0.53
CA ASP A 142 -7.16 7.98 1.92
C ASP A 142 -7.23 9.49 2.11
N TYR A 143 -8.27 9.94 2.81
CA TYR A 143 -8.45 11.31 3.26
C TYR A 143 -8.36 11.45 4.79
N GLY A 144 -8.07 10.38 5.56
CA GLY A 144 -8.31 10.35 7.01
C GLY A 144 -7.31 9.57 7.88
N ASN A 145 -7.53 9.59 9.20
CA ASN A 145 -6.70 8.89 10.16
C ASN A 145 -7.08 7.39 10.22
N ARG A 146 -6.08 6.57 9.91
CA ARG A 146 -6.18 5.17 9.47
C ARG A 146 -6.36 4.23 10.66
N LYS A 147 -7.50 3.57 10.76
CA LYS A 147 -7.64 2.44 11.68
C LYS A 147 -8.45 1.34 11.01
N VAL A 148 -7.73 0.36 10.48
CA VAL A 148 -8.32 -0.87 10.00
C VAL A 148 -8.84 -1.65 11.22
N ASP A 149 -10.16 -1.73 11.34
CA ASP A 149 -10.81 -2.40 12.48
C ASP A 149 -10.79 -3.91 12.32
N CYS A 150 -10.92 -4.38 11.08
CA CYS A 150 -10.88 -5.80 10.76
C CYS A 150 -9.99 -6.05 9.56
N PHE A 151 -9.03 -6.96 9.72
CA PHE A 151 -8.24 -7.52 8.64
C PHE A 151 -8.07 -9.02 8.89
N LYS A 152 -8.43 -9.82 7.89
CA LYS A 152 -8.34 -11.27 7.96
C LYS A 152 -7.92 -11.88 6.63
N VAL A 153 -7.13 -12.94 6.73
CA VAL A 153 -6.65 -13.75 5.61
C VAL A 153 -7.17 -15.17 5.78
N ASP A 154 -8.19 -15.51 5.01
CA ASP A 154 -8.74 -16.85 4.97
C ASP A 154 -8.00 -17.67 3.90
N THR A 155 -7.03 -18.46 4.36
CA THR A 155 -6.25 -19.36 3.48
C THR A 155 -7.04 -20.56 2.97
N LEU A 156 -8.15 -20.93 3.61
CA LEU A 156 -9.03 -22.02 3.17
C LEU A 156 -9.87 -21.55 1.98
N LYS A 157 -10.51 -20.39 2.11
CA LYS A 157 -11.28 -19.75 1.03
C LYS A 157 -10.40 -19.05 -0.01
N GLY A 158 -9.13 -18.81 0.31
CA GLY A 158 -8.17 -18.19 -0.59
C GLY A 158 -8.41 -16.69 -0.79
N CYS A 159 -8.87 -15.98 0.25
CA CYS A 159 -9.19 -14.56 0.19
C CYS A 159 -8.58 -13.76 1.35
N MET A 160 -8.43 -12.46 1.13
CA MET A 160 -8.30 -11.47 2.19
C MET A 160 -9.53 -10.58 2.22
N TYR A 161 -9.92 -10.15 3.40
CA TYR A 161 -10.99 -9.20 3.58
C TYR A 161 -10.72 -8.29 4.76
N GLY A 162 -11.42 -7.17 4.78
CA GLY A 162 -11.30 -6.22 5.87
C GLY A 162 -12.29 -5.09 5.78
N VAL A 163 -12.36 -4.36 6.89
CA VAL A 163 -13.24 -3.22 7.09
C VAL A 163 -12.49 -2.17 7.87
N GLU A 164 -12.66 -0.92 7.45
CA GLU A 164 -12.26 0.29 8.13
C GLU A 164 -13.51 1.14 8.37
N HIS A 165 -13.78 1.47 9.64
CA HIS A 165 -14.81 2.43 10.00
C HIS A 165 -14.17 3.80 10.24
N GLY A 166 -14.91 4.87 9.98
CA GLY A 166 -14.45 6.23 10.24
C GLY A 166 -15.09 7.26 9.33
N GLU A 167 -14.37 8.36 9.10
CA GLU A 167 -14.82 9.42 8.19
C GLU A 167 -14.88 8.98 6.71
N SER A 168 -14.07 7.99 6.37
CA SER A 168 -14.01 7.37 5.04
C SER A 168 -14.14 5.85 5.16
N PRO A 169 -15.36 5.33 5.37
CA PRO A 169 -15.57 3.90 5.60
C PRO A 169 -15.14 3.10 4.38
N ALA A 170 -14.38 2.03 4.60
CA ALA A 170 -13.91 1.16 3.53
C ALA A 170 -14.12 -0.32 3.82
N ALA A 171 -14.44 -1.10 2.78
CA ALA A 171 -14.55 -2.55 2.88
C ALA A 171 -14.01 -3.24 1.63
N TRP A 172 -13.41 -4.42 1.80
CA TRP A 172 -12.87 -5.17 0.67
C TRP A 172 -12.94 -6.68 0.86
N VAL A 173 -13.04 -7.39 -0.27
CA VAL A 173 -12.89 -8.85 -0.36
C VAL A 173 -12.17 -9.19 -1.66
N ILE A 174 -10.95 -9.70 -1.56
CA ILE A 174 -10.03 -9.87 -2.70
C ILE A 174 -9.41 -11.28 -2.68
N PRO A 175 -9.28 -11.96 -3.84
CA PRO A 175 -8.65 -13.26 -3.94
C PRO A 175 -7.13 -13.20 -3.71
N ILE A 176 -6.62 -14.12 -2.90
CA ILE A 176 -5.19 -14.44 -2.78
C ILE A 176 -4.84 -15.66 -3.64
N ASP A 177 -5.71 -16.68 -3.64
CA ASP A 177 -5.58 -17.90 -4.44
C ASP A 177 -6.85 -18.05 -5.28
N SER A 178 -6.75 -17.77 -6.58
CA SER A 178 -7.89 -17.79 -7.50
C SER A 178 -8.59 -19.15 -7.56
N ALA A 179 -7.85 -20.26 -7.48
CA ALA A 179 -8.43 -21.60 -7.57
C ALA A 179 -9.21 -21.97 -6.30
N ARG A 180 -8.76 -21.56 -5.12
CA ARG A 180 -9.52 -21.75 -3.87
C ARG A 180 -10.70 -20.79 -3.76
N TYR A 181 -10.50 -19.55 -4.19
CA TYR A 181 -11.52 -18.52 -4.22
C TYR A 181 -12.71 -18.95 -5.08
N HIS A 182 -12.44 -19.41 -6.31
CA HIS A 182 -13.47 -19.92 -7.21
C HIS A 182 -14.20 -21.14 -6.65
N ARG A 183 -13.49 -22.06 -5.98
CA ARG A 183 -14.10 -23.25 -5.36
C ARG A 183 -15.12 -22.92 -4.27
N HIS A 184 -15.00 -21.78 -3.60
CA HIS A 184 -15.90 -21.34 -2.53
C HIS A 184 -16.85 -20.22 -3.00
N THR A 185 -17.21 -20.20 -4.28
CA THR A 185 -18.03 -19.15 -4.92
C THR A 185 -19.29 -18.78 -4.12
N ASN A 186 -20.06 -19.76 -3.65
CA ASN A 186 -21.32 -19.50 -2.93
C ASN A 186 -21.08 -18.79 -1.60
N ASP A 187 -20.13 -19.28 -0.81
CA ASP A 187 -19.82 -18.71 0.50
C ASP A 187 -19.25 -17.30 0.38
N ILE A 188 -18.43 -17.06 -0.64
CA ILE A 188 -17.78 -15.78 -0.87
C ILE A 188 -18.78 -14.74 -1.38
N ASN A 189 -19.68 -15.11 -2.30
CA ASN A 189 -20.75 -14.21 -2.74
C ASN A 189 -21.66 -13.81 -1.58
N ALA A 190 -22.08 -14.78 -0.75
CA ALA A 190 -22.87 -14.48 0.45
C ALA A 190 -22.10 -13.59 1.43
N PHE A 191 -20.78 -13.80 1.55
CA PHE A 191 -19.92 -12.99 2.40
C PHE A 191 -19.76 -11.55 1.90
N ILE A 192 -19.56 -11.34 0.60
CA ILE A 192 -19.50 -10.00 -0.02
C ILE A 192 -20.79 -9.23 0.26
N ASP A 193 -21.95 -9.86 0.03
CA ASP A 193 -23.25 -9.23 0.30
C ASP A 193 -23.42 -8.91 1.79
N SER A 194 -23.07 -9.85 2.67
CA SER A 194 -23.13 -9.65 4.13
C SER A 194 -22.23 -8.50 4.58
N LEU A 195 -21.03 -8.37 4.00
CA LEU A 195 -20.09 -7.32 4.35
C LEU A 195 -20.61 -5.95 3.92
N TYR A 196 -21.16 -5.87 2.70
CA TYR A 196 -21.78 -4.65 2.19
C TYR A 196 -23.00 -4.24 3.02
N HIS A 197 -23.86 -5.17 3.42
CA HIS A 197 -25.01 -4.85 4.27
C HIS A 197 -24.61 -4.40 5.67
N ALA A 198 -23.49 -4.89 6.20
CA ALA A 198 -22.93 -4.41 7.46
C ALA A 198 -22.36 -2.98 7.34
N GLN A 199 -21.81 -2.62 6.17
CA GLN A 199 -21.28 -1.28 5.90
C GLN A 199 -21.61 -0.82 4.47
N PRO A 200 -22.78 -0.19 4.26
CA PRO A 200 -23.16 0.33 2.94
C PRO A 200 -22.22 1.44 2.46
N LEU A 201 -21.67 1.30 1.26
CA LEU A 201 -20.66 2.20 0.68
C LEU A 201 -21.29 3.22 -0.29
N LEU A 202 -22.28 3.97 0.18
CA LEU A 202 -23.07 4.90 -0.65
C LEU A 202 -22.79 6.38 -0.36
N SER A 203 -21.70 6.69 0.33
CA SER A 203 -21.33 8.08 0.64
C SER A 203 -20.21 8.58 -0.27
N GLN A 204 -20.08 9.89 -0.39
CA GLN A 204 -18.98 10.52 -1.15
C GLN A 204 -17.58 10.26 -0.56
N LYS A 205 -17.52 9.68 0.65
CA LYS A 205 -16.26 9.36 1.33
C LYS A 205 -16.07 7.86 1.53
N SER A 206 -16.99 7.03 1.05
CA SER A 206 -16.88 5.58 1.21
C SER A 206 -16.16 4.94 0.04
N TYR A 207 -15.37 3.92 0.35
CA TYR A 207 -14.58 3.19 -0.63
C TYR A 207 -14.76 1.69 -0.49
N GLY A 208 -14.56 0.94 -1.56
CA GLY A 208 -14.48 -0.51 -1.39
C GLY A 208 -14.16 -1.25 -2.66
N THR A 209 -13.56 -2.42 -2.50
CA THR A 209 -13.11 -3.25 -3.62
C THR A 209 -13.55 -4.69 -3.37
N PHE A 210 -14.44 -5.19 -4.22
CA PHE A 210 -14.91 -6.57 -4.15
C PHE A 210 -14.63 -7.26 -5.47
N VAL A 211 -14.14 -8.50 -5.41
CA VAL A 211 -13.86 -9.30 -6.61
C VAL A 211 -14.78 -10.52 -6.62
N PHE A 212 -15.55 -10.70 -7.68
CA PHE A 212 -16.48 -11.82 -7.79
C PHE A 212 -15.73 -13.14 -8.06
N PRO A 213 -16.04 -14.23 -7.34
CA PRO A 213 -15.28 -15.49 -7.42
C PRO A 213 -15.48 -16.28 -8.71
N ASP A 214 -16.56 -16.05 -9.44
CA ASP A 214 -16.92 -16.80 -10.65
C ASP A 214 -16.18 -16.31 -11.89
N ASN A 215 -16.10 -15.00 -12.10
CA ASN A 215 -15.50 -14.39 -13.29
C ASN A 215 -14.34 -13.44 -12.97
N PHE A 216 -14.00 -13.26 -11.70
CA PHE A 216 -12.99 -12.30 -11.23
C PHE A 216 -13.25 -10.85 -11.65
N ALA A 217 -14.50 -10.50 -11.97
CA ALA A 217 -14.89 -9.12 -12.18
C ALA A 217 -14.71 -8.33 -10.88
N GLU A 218 -14.19 -7.12 -11.01
CA GLU A 218 -13.90 -6.24 -9.88
C GLU A 218 -14.96 -5.15 -9.82
N ILE A 219 -15.48 -4.88 -8.62
CA ILE A 219 -16.34 -3.74 -8.36
C ILE A 219 -15.68 -2.85 -7.33
N ASN A 220 -15.47 -1.59 -7.72
CA ASN A 220 -14.86 -0.55 -6.92
C ASN A 220 -15.88 0.54 -6.62
N TYR A 221 -16.01 0.90 -5.35
CA TYR A 221 -16.78 2.05 -4.89
C TYR A 221 -15.79 3.18 -4.64
N GLU A 222 -15.99 4.31 -5.30
CA GLU A 222 -15.12 5.48 -5.22
C GLU A 222 -15.95 6.75 -5.04
N GLY A 223 -16.27 7.11 -3.80
CA GLY A 223 -16.73 8.45 -3.46
C GLY A 223 -17.98 8.96 -4.20
N GLY A 224 -18.96 8.09 -4.46
CA GLY A 224 -20.18 8.44 -5.21
C GLY A 224 -20.24 7.83 -6.61
N GLU A 225 -19.17 7.15 -7.03
CA GLU A 225 -19.10 6.38 -8.26
C GLU A 225 -18.90 4.89 -7.96
N ILE A 226 -19.41 4.05 -8.86
CA ILE A 226 -19.20 2.59 -8.83
C ILE A 226 -18.57 2.20 -10.15
N MET A 227 -17.33 1.73 -10.10
CA MET A 227 -16.61 1.18 -11.23
C MET A 227 -16.72 -0.34 -11.21
N TYR A 228 -17.42 -0.91 -12.20
CA TYR A 228 -17.49 -2.36 -12.41
C TYR A 228 -16.62 -2.70 -13.62
N GLU A 229 -15.57 -3.50 -13.39
CA GLU A 229 -14.59 -3.89 -14.39
C GLU A 229 -14.71 -5.39 -14.68
N ASP A 230 -15.09 -5.71 -15.92
CA ASP A 230 -15.01 -7.07 -16.46
C ASP A 230 -14.22 -7.09 -17.79
N SER A 231 -14.82 -7.59 -18.88
CA SER A 231 -14.33 -7.32 -20.24
C SER A 231 -14.46 -5.85 -20.66
N ILE A 232 -15.32 -5.08 -19.99
CA ILE A 232 -15.65 -3.67 -20.25
C ILE A 232 -15.73 -2.95 -18.89
N THR A 233 -15.32 -1.69 -18.85
CA THR A 233 -15.42 -0.87 -17.63
C THR A 233 -16.72 -0.06 -17.65
N TYR A 234 -17.53 -0.21 -16.61
CA TYR A 234 -18.75 0.57 -16.38
C TYR A 234 -18.52 1.50 -15.19
N ASN A 235 -18.74 2.80 -15.37
CA ASN A 235 -18.79 3.76 -14.27
C ASN A 235 -20.24 4.19 -14.04
N ILE A 236 -20.75 3.96 -12.84
CA ILE A 236 -22.11 4.27 -12.42
C ILE A 236 -22.05 5.39 -11.38
N ASP A 237 -22.48 6.58 -11.78
CA ASP A 237 -22.67 7.73 -10.89
C ASP A 237 -24.10 7.69 -10.33
N PHE A 238 -24.20 7.64 -9.00
CA PHE A 238 -25.45 7.55 -8.25
C PHE A 238 -25.78 8.81 -7.42
N LEU A 239 -25.01 9.89 -7.62
CA LEU A 239 -25.21 11.18 -6.96
C LEU A 239 -26.29 12.04 -7.63
N GLY A 240 -26.81 11.62 -8.79
CA GLY A 240 -27.99 12.25 -9.41
C GLY A 240 -29.25 12.16 -8.53
N ASN A 241 -30.08 13.21 -8.58
CA ASN A 241 -31.34 13.27 -7.82
C ASN A 241 -32.29 12.13 -8.21
N ASP A 242 -32.60 11.99 -9.51
CA ASP A 242 -33.63 11.05 -9.99
C ASP A 242 -33.10 9.99 -10.98
N SER A 243 -31.82 10.09 -11.38
CA SER A 243 -31.23 9.20 -12.36
C SER A 243 -29.83 8.72 -11.99
N LEU A 244 -29.55 7.48 -12.37
CA LEU A 244 -28.24 6.83 -12.38
C LEU A 244 -27.61 7.08 -13.75
N SER A 245 -26.43 7.68 -13.76
CA SER A 245 -25.65 7.89 -14.97
C SER A 245 -24.66 6.76 -15.14
N VAL A 246 -24.81 5.96 -16.20
CA VAL A 246 -23.92 4.85 -16.51
C VAL A 246 -23.06 5.23 -17.70
N MET A 247 -21.76 5.39 -17.47
CA MET A 247 -20.76 5.57 -18.51
C MET A 247 -20.12 4.22 -18.81
N VAL A 248 -20.23 3.80 -20.07
CA VAL A 248 -19.62 2.57 -20.59
C VAL A 248 -18.33 2.96 -21.30
N PHE A 249 -17.20 2.57 -20.72
CA PHE A 249 -15.88 2.74 -21.30
C PHE A 249 -15.65 1.59 -22.28
N ASN A 250 -16.21 1.79 -23.47
CA ASN A 250 -15.80 1.14 -24.71
C ASN A 250 -15.12 2.21 -25.59
N ASN A 251 -14.46 1.82 -26.68
CA ASN A 251 -13.70 2.69 -27.59
C ASN A 251 -14.39 4.04 -27.97
N ASN A 252 -15.73 4.17 -27.82
CA ASN A 252 -16.52 5.37 -28.13
C ASN A 252 -17.32 5.98 -26.94
N PHE A 253 -16.97 5.73 -25.67
CA PHE A 253 -17.57 6.33 -24.45
C PHE A 253 -19.09 6.59 -24.52
N THR A 254 -19.92 5.59 -24.18
CA THR A 254 -21.39 5.76 -24.22
C THR A 254 -21.94 6.12 -22.85
N ARG A 255 -22.75 7.19 -22.77
CA ARG A 255 -23.45 7.58 -21.54
C ARG A 255 -24.93 7.22 -21.64
N LEU A 256 -25.41 6.45 -20.68
CA LEU A 256 -26.81 6.04 -20.53
C LEU A 256 -27.36 6.61 -19.22
N SER A 257 -28.65 6.97 -19.21
CA SER A 257 -29.34 7.44 -18.01
C SER A 257 -30.48 6.48 -17.68
N PHE A 258 -30.56 6.07 -16.42
CA PHE A 258 -31.59 5.15 -15.91
C PHE A 258 -32.27 5.76 -14.68
N PRO A 259 -33.57 5.49 -14.44
CA PRO A 259 -34.21 5.85 -13.18
C PRO A 259 -33.47 5.22 -11.99
N LYS A 260 -33.37 5.93 -10.86
CA LYS A 260 -32.66 5.44 -9.67
C LYS A 260 -33.22 4.10 -9.14
N ASP A 261 -34.51 3.89 -9.31
CA ASP A 261 -35.22 2.66 -8.95
C ASP A 261 -34.82 1.44 -9.81
N SER A 262 -33.99 1.62 -10.85
CA SER A 262 -33.48 0.54 -11.70
C SER A 262 -32.53 -0.41 -10.95
N THR A 263 -32.03 0.00 -9.79
CA THR A 263 -31.20 -0.82 -8.90
C THR A 263 -31.67 -0.64 -7.46
N ILE A 264 -32.00 -1.74 -6.78
CA ILE A 264 -32.68 -1.69 -5.47
C ILE A 264 -31.77 -1.13 -4.37
N ASN A 265 -30.54 -1.62 -4.23
CA ASN A 265 -29.64 -1.24 -3.13
C ASN A 265 -28.21 -0.88 -3.53
N LEU A 266 -27.87 -0.86 -4.83
CA LEU A 266 -26.51 -0.66 -5.33
C LEU A 266 -25.45 -1.56 -4.64
N SER A 267 -25.90 -2.70 -4.10
CA SER A 267 -25.03 -3.73 -3.55
C SER A 267 -24.18 -4.37 -4.67
N PRO A 268 -23.04 -5.00 -4.35
CA PRO A 268 -22.22 -5.64 -5.36
C PRO A 268 -23.01 -6.59 -6.26
N LYS A 269 -23.87 -7.43 -5.68
CA LYS A 269 -24.72 -8.35 -6.41
C LYS A 269 -25.79 -7.65 -7.27
N ASP A 270 -26.42 -6.60 -6.76
CA ASP A 270 -27.42 -5.84 -7.52
C ASP A 270 -26.79 -5.12 -8.70
N VAL A 271 -25.65 -4.47 -8.49
CA VAL A 271 -24.87 -3.81 -9.55
C VAL A 271 -24.46 -4.81 -10.61
N ARG A 272 -23.94 -5.97 -10.21
CA ARG A 272 -23.60 -7.03 -11.15
C ARG A 272 -24.81 -7.50 -11.96
N THR A 273 -25.95 -7.72 -11.31
CA THR A 273 -27.19 -8.13 -11.98
C THR A 273 -27.67 -7.05 -12.96
N PHE A 274 -27.56 -5.79 -12.57
CA PHE A 274 -27.87 -4.64 -13.41
C PHE A 274 -26.95 -4.58 -14.64
N VAL A 275 -25.64 -4.68 -14.47
CA VAL A 275 -24.67 -4.71 -15.60
C VAL A 275 -24.95 -5.89 -16.52
N GLN A 276 -25.17 -7.09 -15.99
CA GLN A 276 -25.54 -8.26 -16.79
C GLN A 276 -26.85 -8.04 -17.58
N SER A 277 -27.81 -7.31 -17.02
CA SER A 277 -29.04 -6.93 -17.74
C SER A 277 -28.77 -5.94 -18.88
N LEU A 278 -27.80 -5.04 -18.71
CA LEU A 278 -27.36 -4.11 -19.76
C LEU A 278 -26.65 -4.89 -20.87
N GLU A 279 -25.73 -5.80 -20.52
CA GLU A 279 -25.06 -6.67 -21.48
C GLU A 279 -26.05 -7.52 -22.29
N ARG A 280 -27.14 -7.99 -21.67
CA ARG A 280 -28.20 -8.74 -22.38
C ARG A 280 -29.04 -7.85 -23.30
N ARG A 281 -29.40 -6.65 -22.85
CA ARG A 281 -30.27 -5.73 -23.61
C ARG A 281 -29.58 -5.13 -24.83
N TYR A 282 -28.33 -4.74 -24.67
CA TYR A 282 -27.56 -4.13 -25.74
C TYR A 282 -26.70 -5.19 -26.46
N GLY A 283 -26.34 -6.30 -25.82
CA GLY A 283 -25.46 -7.33 -26.39
C GLY A 283 -23.98 -6.99 -26.21
N LYS A 284 -23.13 -8.00 -25.97
CA LYS A 284 -21.66 -7.83 -25.93
C LYS A 284 -21.10 -7.32 -27.27
N GLU A 285 -21.83 -7.52 -28.37
CA GLU A 285 -21.42 -7.17 -29.73
C GLU A 285 -22.00 -5.86 -30.30
N TRP A 286 -23.05 -5.25 -29.71
CA TRP A 286 -23.40 -3.86 -30.08
C TRP A 286 -22.26 -2.88 -29.77
N ILE A 287 -21.42 -3.27 -28.83
CA ILE A 287 -20.18 -2.60 -28.42
C ILE A 287 -19.09 -2.74 -29.51
N LYS A 288 -19.17 -3.74 -30.38
CA LYS A 288 -18.34 -3.86 -31.60
C LYS A 288 -18.98 -3.26 -32.86
N LEU A 289 -20.31 -3.21 -32.92
CA LEU A 289 -21.07 -2.87 -34.13
C LEU A 289 -21.43 -1.38 -34.29
N VAL A 290 -21.10 -0.51 -33.34
CA VAL A 290 -21.13 0.97 -33.56
C VAL A 290 -19.86 1.46 -34.30
N ASN A 291 -19.12 0.54 -34.94
CA ASN A 291 -17.98 0.81 -35.82
C ASN A 291 -18.24 0.35 -37.28
N SER A 292 -19.48 0.50 -37.77
CA SER A 292 -19.75 0.57 -39.22
C SER A 292 -20.42 1.88 -39.58
#